data_AF-W1XMG5-F1
#
_entry.id   AF-W1XMG5-F1
#
_cell.length_a   1.000
_cell.length_b   1.000
_cell.length_c   1.000
_cell.angle_alpha   90.00
_cell.angle_beta   90.00
_cell.angle_gamma   90.00
#
_symmetry.space_group_name_H-M   'P 1'
#
loop_
_entity.id
_entity.type
_entity.pdbx_description
1 polymer ?
#
loop_
_entity_poly.entity_id
_entity_poly.type
_entity_poly.pdbx_seq_one_letter_code
_entity_poly.pdbx_strand_id
1 'polypeptide(L)' 'TVGKIAKNLIRRRFKTSVPHQKITTDTTEFKYFEADNAGIFRQKKLYLDPFMDMYNSEILSYSLSTQPNGKTVMRSEE' A
#
# COMPACT_ATOMS: atom_id res chain seq x y z
N THR A 1 31.98 -0.10 15.92
CA THR A 1 31.63 -1.42 15.35
C THR A 1 30.70 -1.20 14.19
N VAL A 2 30.94 -1.81 13.02
CA VAL A 2 29.97 -1.78 11.91
C VAL A 2 28.71 -2.51 12.39
N GLY A 3 27.55 -1.87 12.29
CA GLY A 3 26.28 -2.39 12.80
C GLY A 3 25.86 -3.73 12.19
N LYS A 4 24.96 -4.45 12.85
CA LYS A 4 24.43 -5.74 12.40
C LYS A 4 23.47 -5.55 11.22
N ILE A 5 23.77 -6.15 10.06
CA ILE A 5 22.89 -6.15 8.89
C ILE A 5 21.74 -7.15 9.10
N ALA A 6 20.49 -6.71 8.89
CA ALA A 6 19.32 -7.58 8.94
C ALA A 6 19.30 -8.58 7.77
N LYS A 7 18.76 -9.78 8.01
CA LYS A 7 18.65 -10.81 6.95
C LYS A 7 17.58 -10.42 5.94
N ASN A 8 17.91 -10.47 4.64
CA ASN A 8 16.92 -10.34 3.56
C ASN A 8 16.07 -11.62 3.46
N LEU A 9 14.86 -11.58 4.00
CA LEU A 9 13.92 -12.72 4.02
C LEU A 9 13.28 -12.98 2.65
N ILE A 10 12.95 -11.93 1.90
CA ILE A 10 12.23 -12.02 0.63
C ILE A 10 13.15 -12.51 -0.51
N ARG A 11 14.39 -12.03 -0.58
CA ARG A 11 15.36 -12.35 -1.67
C ARG A 11 14.77 -12.18 -3.08
N ARG A 12 13.93 -11.14 -3.29
CA ARG A 12 13.16 -10.90 -4.52
C ARG A 12 12.27 -12.06 -4.97
N ARG A 13 11.88 -12.98 -4.06
CA ARG A 13 10.96 -14.08 -4.37
C ARG A 13 9.52 -13.64 -4.15
N PHE A 14 8.99 -12.96 -5.17
CA PHE A 14 7.65 -12.37 -5.17
C PHE A 14 6.52 -13.32 -5.60
N LYS A 15 6.82 -14.62 -5.71
CA LYS A 15 5.84 -15.68 -5.97
C LYS A 15 5.95 -16.73 -4.88
N THR A 16 4.83 -17.38 -4.59
CA THR A 16 4.75 -18.55 -3.72
C THR A 16 3.64 -19.48 -4.21
N SER A 17 3.72 -20.76 -3.87
CA SER A 17 2.67 -21.76 -4.10
C SER A 17 1.77 -21.95 -2.87
N VAL A 18 2.05 -21.24 -1.77
CA VAL A 18 1.32 -21.36 -0.51
C VAL A 18 0.53 -20.07 -0.30
N PRO A 19 -0.82 -20.12 -0.24
CA PRO A 19 -1.67 -18.97 0.05
C PRO A 19 -1.26 -18.27 1.34
N HIS A 20 -1.38 -16.94 1.37
CA HIS A 20 -1.09 -16.08 2.53
C HIS A 20 0.32 -16.19 3.12
N GLN A 21 1.27 -16.89 2.47
CA GLN A 21 2.64 -17.02 2.98
C GLN A 21 3.42 -15.71 2.85
N LYS A 22 3.10 -14.92 1.82
CA LYS A 22 3.77 -13.65 1.53
C LYS A 22 2.72 -12.65 1.08
N ILE A 23 2.50 -11.66 1.94
CA ILE A 23 1.62 -10.55 1.66
C ILE A 23 2.49 -9.32 1.43
N THR A 24 2.16 -8.55 0.42
CA THR A 24 2.83 -7.27 0.14
C THR A 24 1.84 -6.13 0.09
N THR A 25 2.29 -5.00 0.57
CA THR A 25 1.60 -3.72 0.43
C THR A 25 2.47 -2.75 -0.35
N ASP A 26 1.84 -1.84 -1.08
CA ASP A 26 2.48 -0.73 -1.78
C ASP A 26 1.60 0.52 -1.63
N THR A 27 2.19 1.71 -1.60
CA THR A 27 1.42 2.96 -1.45
C THR A 27 1.35 3.69 -2.78
N THR A 28 0.15 3.74 -3.38
CA THR A 28 -0.09 4.43 -4.65
C THR A 28 -0.75 5.80 -4.43
N GLU A 29 -0.12 6.88 -4.90
CA GLU A 29 -0.71 8.24 -4.90
C GLU A 29 -1.51 8.49 -6.20
N PHE A 30 -2.80 8.75 -6.07
CA PHE A 30 -3.67 9.27 -7.11
C PHE A 30 -3.88 10.78 -6.94
N LYS A 31 -3.83 11.52 -8.04
CA LYS A 31 -4.21 12.94 -8.09
C LYS A 31 -5.51 13.07 -8.86
N TYR A 32 -6.47 13.81 -8.29
CA TYR A 32 -7.76 14.07 -8.93
C TYR A 32 -8.15 15.53 -8.74
N PHE A 33 -9.04 16.02 -9.60
CA PHE A 33 -9.57 17.39 -9.52
C PHE A 33 -11.03 17.35 -9.13
N GLU A 34 -11.42 18.20 -8.19
CA GLU A 34 -12.80 18.33 -7.71
C GLU A 34 -13.19 19.81 -7.73
N ALA A 35 -14.35 20.13 -8.29
CA ALA A 35 -14.88 21.49 -8.24
C ALA A 35 -15.35 21.81 -6.82
N ASP A 36 -14.92 22.96 -6.28
CA ASP A 36 -15.47 23.47 -5.04
C ASP A 36 -16.87 24.08 -5.26
N ASN A 37 -17.51 24.53 -4.17
CA ASN A 37 -18.85 25.13 -4.22
C ASN A 37 -18.92 26.40 -5.09
N ALA A 38 -17.78 26.99 -5.47
CA ALA A 38 -17.68 28.14 -6.36
C ALA A 38 -17.37 27.74 -7.82
N GLY A 39 -17.32 26.44 -8.13
CA GLY A 39 -17.01 25.92 -9.46
C GLY A 39 -15.52 25.91 -9.80
N ILE A 40 -14.64 26.16 -8.83
CA ILE A 40 -13.18 26.19 -9.05
C ILE A 40 -12.63 24.77 -8.84
N PHE A 41 -11.98 24.22 -9.86
CA PHE A 41 -11.32 22.91 -9.75
C PHE A 41 -10.08 22.98 -8.87
N ARG A 42 -10.07 22.19 -7.79
CA ARG A 42 -8.94 22.03 -6.88
C ARG A 42 -8.36 20.63 -7.01
N GLN A 43 -7.04 20.55 -7.07
CA GLN A 43 -6.35 19.27 -7.04
C GLN A 43 -6.37 18.69 -5.63
N LYS A 44 -6.79 17.43 -5.52
CA LYS A 44 -6.73 16.62 -4.31
C LYS A 44 -5.88 15.38 -4.56
N LYS A 45 -5.51 14.72 -3.46
CA LYS A 45 -4.72 13.49 -3.46
C LYS A 45 -5.48 12.38 -2.73
N LEU A 46 -5.30 11.16 -3.21
CA LEU A 46 -5.79 9.94 -2.60
C LEU A 46 -4.66 8.92 -2.60
N TYR A 47 -4.46 8.26 -1.47
CA TYR A 47 -3.45 7.22 -1.28
C TYR A 47 -4.18 5.90 -1.13
N LEU A 48 -3.76 4.90 -1.89
CA LEU A 48 -4.25 3.53 -1.84
C LEU A 48 -3.13 2.63 -1.34
N ASP A 49 -3.42 1.85 -0.31
CA ASP A 49 -2.53 0.85 0.26
C ASP A 49 -3.21 -0.54 0.15
N PRO A 50 -2.98 -1.32 -0.92
CA PRO A 50 -3.56 -2.63 -1.09
C PRO A 50 -2.66 -3.73 -0.53
N PHE A 51 -3.24 -4.70 0.17
CA PHE A 51 -2.55 -5.90 0.66
C PHE A 51 -2.78 -7.05 -0.29
N MET A 52 -1.75 -7.42 -1.03
CA MET A 52 -1.79 -8.43 -2.08
C MET A 52 -1.14 -9.75 -1.62
N ASP A 53 -1.83 -10.87 -1.84
CA ASP A 53 -1.24 -12.21 -1.72
C ASP A 53 -0.39 -12.53 -2.94
N MET A 54 0.87 -12.90 -2.71
CA MET A 54 1.81 -13.30 -3.76
C MET A 54 1.57 -14.72 -4.33
N TYR A 55 0.60 -15.46 -3.81
CA TYR A 55 0.17 -16.74 -4.37
C TYR A 55 -0.61 -16.56 -5.69
N ASN A 56 -1.67 -15.74 -5.66
CA ASN A 56 -2.63 -15.58 -6.75
C ASN A 56 -2.84 -14.11 -7.18
N SER A 57 -2.10 -13.16 -6.58
CA SER A 57 -2.26 -11.71 -6.79
C SER A 57 -3.62 -11.16 -6.37
N GLU A 58 -4.32 -11.85 -5.49
CA GLU A 58 -5.55 -11.37 -4.87
C GLU A 58 -5.27 -10.21 -3.91
N ILE A 59 -6.10 -9.17 -3.95
CA ILE A 59 -6.09 -8.11 -2.95
C ILE A 59 -6.95 -8.56 -1.77
N LEU A 60 -6.31 -8.88 -0.65
CA LEU A 60 -6.97 -9.35 0.57
C LEU A 60 -7.66 -8.20 1.31
N SER A 61 -7.02 -7.04 1.37
CA SER A 61 -7.56 -5.83 1.99
C SER A 61 -6.98 -4.60 1.31
N TYR A 62 -7.62 -3.44 1.51
CA TYR A 62 -7.08 -2.17 1.06
C TYR A 62 -7.49 -1.05 2.00
N SER A 63 -6.70 0.01 2.03
CA SER A 63 -7.09 1.26 2.67
C SER A 63 -6.93 2.46 1.76
N LEU A 64 -7.78 3.45 1.99
CA LEU A 64 -7.82 4.71 1.27
C LEU A 64 -7.61 5.86 2.26
N SER A 65 -6.75 6.82 1.88
CA SER A 65 -6.46 7.98 2.70
C SER A 65 -6.29 9.23 1.84
N THR A 66 -6.71 10.38 2.35
CA THR A 66 -6.41 11.68 1.71
C THR A 66 -5.04 12.23 2.09
N GLN A 67 -4.34 11.56 3.01
CA GLN A 67 -3.02 11.95 3.52
C GLN A 67 -2.03 10.77 3.44
N PRO A 68 -0.75 11.03 3.13
CA PRO A 68 0.27 9.99 3.16
C PRO A 68 0.62 9.71 4.62
N ASN A 69 0.01 8.69 5.23
CA ASN A 69 0.29 8.34 6.61
C ASN A 69 0.38 6.82 6.78
N GLY A 70 1.38 6.36 7.54
CA GLY A 70 1.57 4.92 7.80
C GLY A 70 0.52 4.31 8.72
N LYS A 71 -0.29 5.12 9.41
CA LYS A 71 -1.37 4.60 10.29
C LYS A 71 -2.47 3.94 9.46
N THR A 72 -2.73 4.47 8.26
CA THR A 72 -3.70 3.88 7.34
C THR A 72 -3.27 2.47 6.92
N VAL A 73 -1.99 2.29 6.56
CA VAL A 73 -1.40 0.98 6.22
C VAL A 73 -1.60 -0.02 7.36
N MET A 74 -1.20 0.34 8.58
CA MET A 74 -1.30 -0.53 9.76
C MET A 74 -2.75 -0.93 10.10
N ARG A 75 -3.74 -0.08 9.81
CA ARG A 75 -5.15 -0.38 10.07
C ARG A 75 -5.72 -1.43 9.11
N SER A 76 -5.20 -1.48 7.88
CA SER A 76 -5.59 -2.44 6.86
C SER A 76 -4.87 -3.79 6.95
N GLU A 77 -3.88 -3.91 7.85
CA GLU A 77 -3.19 -5.17 8.17
C GLU A 77 -4.00 -6.09 9.09
N GLU A 78 -4.99 -5.55 9.81
CA GLU A 78 -5.93 -6.30 10.66
C GLU A 78 -7.05 -6.95 9.85
#